data_AF-A0A3D1Q6E8-F1
#
_entry.id   AF-A0A3D1Q6E8-F1
#
_cell.length_a   1.000
_cell.length_b   1.000
_cell.length_c   1.000
_cell.angle_alpha   90.00
_cell.angle_beta   90.00
_cell.angle_gamma   90.00
#
_symmetry.space_group_name_H-M   'P 1'
#
loop_
_entity.id
_entity.type
_entity.pdbx_description
1 polymer ?
#
loop_
_entity_poly.entity_id
_entity_poly.type
_entity_poly.pdbx_seq_one_letter_code
_entity_poly.pdbx_strand_id
1 'polypeptide(L)'
;MSTAVIQGIINVTGDCKACDHCTSICPTGAISGLLGQKHKINHNLCINCGQCLISCPFGKIEDVSRVDEVKKALANPQKYVVVQEAPAVRVALGEEFSLEPGANVKGKMHAALRRLGFNQVYDTEFAADLTIMEEGTELINRVFNALGVAGNEHSGPLPQFTSCCPAWIKYAEDQYPLVLPHLSSAKSPQQM
;
A
#
# COMPACT_ATOMS: atom_id res chain seq x y z
N MET A 1 13.55 -2.16 7.36
CA MET A 1 13.12 -2.80 6.10
C MET A 1 13.64 -1.93 4.99
N SER A 2 14.46 -2.47 4.08
CA SER A 2 15.02 -1.65 3.01
C SER A 2 13.89 -1.26 2.05
N THR A 3 13.61 0.03 1.95
CA THR A 3 12.75 0.70 0.96
C THR A 3 13.30 0.57 -0.47
N ALA A 4 14.02 -0.51 -0.80
CA ALA A 4 14.94 -0.66 -1.94
C ALA A 4 14.31 -0.84 -3.33
N VAL A 5 13.05 -0.45 -3.54
CA VAL A 5 12.54 -0.27 -4.91
C VAL A 5 11.92 1.11 -5.01
N ILE A 6 12.77 2.14 -5.06
CA ILE A 6 12.33 3.54 -5.15
C ILE A 6 12.14 3.96 -6.61
N GLN A 7 12.86 3.33 -7.55
CA GLN A 7 12.86 3.75 -8.95
C GLN A 7 11.90 2.93 -9.80
N GLY A 8 11.12 3.64 -10.61
CA GLY A 8 10.38 3.05 -11.72
C GLY A 8 9.10 2.31 -11.33
N ILE A 9 8.60 2.39 -10.09
CA ILE A 9 7.33 1.74 -9.71
C ILE A 9 6.15 2.37 -10.46
N ILE A 10 6.10 3.70 -10.59
CA ILE A 10 5.03 4.44 -11.28
C ILE A 10 5.67 5.35 -12.31
N ASN A 11 5.24 5.27 -13.58
CA ASN A 11 5.83 6.02 -14.69
C ASN A 11 4.76 6.67 -15.58
N VAL A 12 5.11 7.83 -16.16
CA VAL A 12 4.32 8.46 -17.22
C VAL A 12 4.72 7.86 -18.56
N THR A 13 3.75 7.35 -19.30
CA THR A 13 4.00 6.66 -20.58
C THR A 13 4.49 7.62 -21.68
N GLY A 14 4.93 7.04 -22.81
CA GLY A 14 5.35 7.77 -24.01
C GLY A 14 4.36 8.84 -24.48
N ASP A 15 3.08 8.52 -24.39
CA ASP A 15 1.93 9.16 -25.03
C ASP A 15 1.05 10.00 -24.08
N CYS A 16 1.66 10.53 -23.01
CA CYS A 16 1.08 11.53 -22.12
C CYS A 16 0.36 12.66 -22.88
N LYS A 17 -0.86 13.00 -22.44
CA LYS A 17 -1.69 14.06 -23.05
C LYS A 17 -1.51 15.45 -22.41
N ALA A 18 -0.56 15.59 -21.50
CA ALA A 18 -0.15 16.88 -20.93
C ALA A 18 -1.28 17.72 -20.31
N CYS A 19 -2.25 17.07 -19.67
CA CYS A 19 -3.46 17.71 -19.11
C CYS A 19 -3.32 18.25 -17.68
N ASP A 20 -2.16 18.06 -17.06
CA ASP A 20 -1.78 18.57 -15.73
C ASP A 20 -2.57 18.01 -14.51
N HIS A 21 -3.56 17.15 -14.75
CA HIS A 21 -4.38 16.58 -13.69
C HIS A 21 -3.58 15.71 -12.68
N CYS A 22 -2.54 15.00 -13.13
CA CYS A 22 -1.70 14.22 -12.23
C CYS A 22 -0.85 15.09 -11.30
N THR A 23 -0.48 16.30 -11.74
CA THR A 23 0.29 17.26 -10.94
C THR A 23 -0.54 17.78 -9.77
N SER A 24 -1.82 18.13 -10.01
CA SER A 24 -2.70 18.69 -8.98
C SER A 24 -3.06 17.70 -7.86
N ILE A 25 -3.04 16.39 -8.13
CA ILE A 25 -3.35 15.36 -7.13
C ILE A 25 -2.11 14.85 -6.38
N CYS A 26 -0.89 15.18 -6.84
CA CYS A 26 0.33 14.64 -6.24
C CYS A 26 0.62 15.30 -4.88
N PRO A 27 0.59 14.56 -3.75
CA PRO A 27 0.72 15.17 -2.43
C PRO A 27 2.12 15.72 -2.12
N THR A 28 3.13 15.24 -2.83
CA THR A 28 4.54 15.62 -2.60
C THR A 28 5.10 16.52 -3.69
N GLY A 29 4.27 16.95 -4.67
CA GLY A 29 4.77 17.71 -5.82
C GLY A 29 5.81 16.95 -6.65
N ALA A 30 5.78 15.61 -6.63
CA ALA A 30 6.76 14.78 -7.33
C ALA A 30 6.63 14.83 -8.87
N ILE A 31 5.53 15.38 -9.40
CA ILE A 31 5.29 15.43 -10.85
C ILE A 31 5.62 16.82 -11.37
N SER A 32 6.44 16.88 -12.40
CA SER A 32 6.84 18.11 -13.09
C SER A 32 6.33 18.14 -14.53
N GLY A 33 6.21 19.34 -15.10
CA GLY A 33 5.70 19.59 -16.45
C GLY A 33 4.56 20.60 -16.40
N LEU A 34 4.58 21.60 -17.29
CA LEU A 34 3.47 22.56 -17.43
C LEU A 34 2.36 21.98 -18.30
N LEU A 35 1.17 22.58 -18.25
CA LEU A 35 0.08 22.28 -19.19
C LEU A 35 0.59 22.33 -20.65
N GLY A 36 0.31 21.27 -21.41
CA GLY A 36 0.81 21.11 -22.78
C GLY A 36 2.23 20.52 -22.90
N GLN A 37 2.94 20.28 -21.79
CA GLN A 37 4.22 19.56 -21.77
C GLN A 37 4.07 18.15 -21.19
N LYS A 38 4.89 17.22 -21.67
CA LYS A 38 4.92 15.86 -21.13
C LYS A 38 5.36 15.88 -19.67
N HIS A 39 4.50 15.37 -18.80
CA HIS A 39 4.78 15.23 -17.37
C HIS A 39 5.84 14.16 -17.08
N LYS A 40 6.61 14.39 -16.01
CA LYS A 40 7.66 13.47 -15.53
C LYS A 40 7.58 13.33 -14.01
N ILE A 41 7.75 12.11 -13.52
CA ILE A 41 7.77 11.81 -12.08
C ILE A 41 9.21 11.85 -11.58
N ASN A 42 9.45 12.64 -10.54
CA ASN A 42 10.67 12.60 -9.76
C ASN A 42 10.55 11.50 -8.70
N HIS A 43 11.20 10.37 -8.94
CA HIS A 43 11.13 9.20 -8.06
C HIS A 43 11.72 9.44 -6.66
N ASN A 44 12.57 10.46 -6.48
CA ASN A 44 13.10 10.79 -5.16
C ASN A 44 12.05 11.43 -4.26
N LEU A 45 11.08 12.15 -4.85
CA LEU A 45 9.96 12.78 -4.14
C LEU A 45 8.69 11.92 -4.14
N CYS A 46 8.61 10.94 -5.03
CA CYS A 46 7.45 10.08 -5.18
C CYS A 46 7.34 9.11 -4.00
N ILE A 47 6.20 9.12 -3.30
CA ILE A 47 5.89 8.19 -2.21
C ILE A 47 5.17 6.91 -2.68
N ASN A 48 5.04 6.71 -3.99
CA ASN A 48 4.43 5.53 -4.62
C ASN A 48 2.96 5.27 -4.19
N CYS A 49 2.15 6.31 -3.96
CA CYS A 49 0.76 6.16 -3.51
C CYS A 49 -0.26 5.84 -4.63
N GLY A 50 0.12 5.93 -5.91
CA GLY A 50 -0.76 5.58 -7.03
C GLY A 50 -1.89 6.57 -7.37
N GLN A 51 -2.05 7.68 -6.63
CA GLN A 51 -3.17 8.61 -6.87
C GLN A 51 -3.17 9.22 -8.28
N CYS A 52 -1.98 9.48 -8.83
CA CYS A 52 -1.84 9.94 -10.21
C CYS A 52 -2.24 8.89 -11.26
N LEU A 53 -2.07 7.59 -10.97
CA LEU A 53 -2.47 6.49 -11.85
C LEU A 53 -3.99 6.45 -12.00
N ILE A 54 -4.70 6.43 -10.87
CA ILE A 54 -6.17 6.36 -10.83
C ILE A 54 -6.80 7.62 -11.43
N SER A 55 -6.21 8.78 -11.16
CA SER A 55 -6.78 10.06 -11.59
C SER A 55 -6.49 10.40 -13.06
N CYS A 56 -5.57 9.70 -13.73
CA CYS A 56 -5.23 10.01 -15.11
C CYS A 56 -6.41 9.71 -16.05
N PRO A 57 -7.08 10.73 -16.64
CA PRO A 57 -8.28 10.49 -17.46
C PRO A 57 -7.99 9.78 -18.79
N PHE A 58 -6.71 9.64 -19.13
CA PHE A 58 -6.25 9.01 -20.37
C PHE A 58 -5.56 7.66 -20.13
N GLY A 59 -5.42 7.23 -18.87
CA GLY A 59 -4.71 5.99 -18.52
C GLY A 59 -3.24 5.97 -18.98
N LYS A 60 -2.54 7.11 -18.89
CA LYS A 60 -1.14 7.30 -19.37
C LYS A 60 -0.11 7.35 -18.25
N ILE A 61 -0.48 6.79 -17.11
CA ILE A 61 0.40 6.55 -15.98
C ILE A 61 0.24 5.08 -15.62
N GLU A 62 1.35 4.36 -15.58
CA GLU A 62 1.40 2.92 -15.39
C GLU A 62 2.26 2.57 -14.19
N ASP A 63 1.99 1.41 -13.59
CA ASP A 63 2.81 0.82 -12.54
C ASP A 63 3.52 -0.46 -13.01
N VAL A 64 4.48 -0.94 -12.20
CA VAL A 64 5.23 -2.16 -12.52
C VAL A 64 4.36 -3.39 -12.30
N SER A 65 3.98 -4.03 -13.41
CA SER A 65 3.27 -5.30 -13.38
C SER A 65 4.15 -6.44 -12.86
N ARG A 66 3.60 -7.23 -11.93
CA ARG A 66 4.18 -8.48 -11.41
C ARG A 66 3.47 -9.73 -11.93
N VAL A 67 2.56 -9.58 -12.89
CA VAL A 67 1.74 -10.69 -13.41
C VAL A 67 2.59 -11.82 -13.99
N ASP A 68 3.64 -11.50 -14.75
CA ASP A 68 4.49 -12.53 -15.36
C ASP A 68 5.34 -13.28 -14.34
N GLU A 69 5.73 -12.63 -13.24
CA GLU A 69 6.41 -13.27 -12.12
C GLU A 69 5.47 -14.27 -11.41
N VAL A 70 4.21 -13.87 -11.19
CA VAL A 70 3.18 -14.75 -10.62
C VAL A 70 2.89 -15.93 -11.55
N LYS A 71 2.73 -15.71 -12.86
CA LYS A 71 2.54 -16.80 -13.84
C LYS A 71 3.69 -17.80 -13.81
N LYS A 72 4.95 -17.33 -13.76
CA LYS A 72 6.13 -18.19 -13.64
C LYS A 72 6.16 -18.97 -12.33
N ALA A 73 5.72 -18.36 -11.23
CA ALA A 73 5.62 -19.03 -9.94
C ALA A 73 4.56 -20.15 -9.97
N LEU A 74 3.37 -19.87 -10.49
CA LEU A 74 2.26 -20.84 -10.62
C LEU A 74 2.59 -21.99 -11.57
N ALA A 75 3.36 -21.74 -12.63
CA ALA A 75 3.79 -22.78 -13.57
C ALA A 75 4.90 -23.68 -13.02
N ASN A 76 5.52 -23.35 -11.88
CA ASN A 76 6.62 -24.12 -11.32
C ASN A 76 6.11 -25.16 -10.31
N PRO A 77 6.14 -26.47 -10.62
CA PRO A 77 5.63 -27.51 -9.74
C PRO A 77 6.44 -27.68 -8.44
N GLN A 78 7.64 -27.10 -8.35
CA GLN A 78 8.47 -27.13 -7.14
C GLN A 78 8.17 -25.99 -6.17
N LYS A 79 7.29 -25.04 -6.55
CA LYS A 79 6.91 -23.92 -5.68
C LYS A 79 5.56 -24.19 -5.04
N TYR A 80 5.50 -23.96 -3.73
CA TYR A 80 4.24 -23.78 -3.01
C TYR A 80 3.88 -22.30 -3.04
N VAL A 81 2.90 -21.94 -3.88
CA VAL A 81 2.53 -20.55 -4.15
C VAL A 81 1.31 -20.17 -3.32
N VAL A 82 1.53 -19.23 -2.41
CA VAL A 82 0.49 -18.64 -1.56
C VAL A 82 0.09 -17.28 -2.13
N VAL A 83 -1.21 -16.99 -2.12
CA VAL A 83 -1.73 -15.65 -2.35
C VAL A 83 -2.32 -15.10 -1.07
N GLN A 84 -2.10 -13.81 -0.87
CA GLN A 84 -2.66 -13.04 0.23
C GLN A 84 -3.36 -11.80 -0.33
N GLU A 85 -4.68 -11.70 -0.15
CA GLU A 85 -5.49 -10.57 -0.62
C GLU A 85 -5.67 -9.49 0.45
N ALA A 86 -5.61 -8.22 0.04
CA ALA A 86 -5.90 -7.10 0.95
C ALA A 86 -7.42 -6.92 1.19
N PRO A 87 -7.85 -6.34 2.33
CA PRO A 87 -9.27 -6.24 2.68
C PRO A 87 -10.12 -5.53 1.63
N ALA A 88 -9.63 -4.40 1.07
CA ALA A 88 -10.36 -3.57 0.11
C ALA A 88 -10.62 -4.27 -1.24
N VAL A 89 -9.82 -5.29 -1.61
CA VAL A 89 -9.95 -5.96 -2.91
C VAL A 89 -11.32 -6.61 -3.04
N ARG A 90 -11.86 -7.18 -1.96
CA ARG A 90 -13.14 -7.91 -1.98
C ARG A 90 -14.36 -7.04 -2.29
N VAL A 91 -14.26 -5.72 -2.11
CA VAL A 91 -15.39 -4.79 -2.31
C VAL A 91 -15.24 -3.96 -3.58
N ALA A 92 -14.03 -3.84 -4.11
CA ALA A 92 -13.75 -3.12 -5.35
C ALA A 92 -13.69 -4.04 -6.59
N LEU A 93 -13.22 -5.29 -6.43
CA LEU A 93 -13.04 -6.21 -7.56
C LEU A 93 -14.34 -6.48 -8.34
N GLY A 94 -15.50 -6.38 -7.68
CA GLY A 94 -16.80 -6.58 -8.33
C GLY A 94 -17.10 -5.58 -9.45
N GLU A 95 -16.58 -4.36 -9.37
CA GLU A 95 -16.83 -3.27 -10.33
C GLU A 95 -16.33 -3.66 -11.73
N GLU A 96 -15.19 -4.36 -11.82
CA GLU A 96 -14.62 -4.90 -13.06
C GLU A 96 -15.47 -6.02 -13.70
N PHE A 97 -16.44 -6.55 -12.97
CA PHE A 97 -17.38 -7.58 -13.43
C PHE A 97 -18.82 -7.07 -13.46
N SER A 98 -19.00 -5.74 -13.61
CA SER A 98 -20.30 -5.09 -13.72
C SER A 98 -21.20 -5.27 -12.49
N LEU A 99 -20.61 -5.44 -11.31
CA LEU A 99 -21.32 -5.36 -10.04
C LEU A 99 -21.27 -3.94 -9.49
N GLU A 100 -22.26 -3.59 -8.66
CA GLU A 100 -22.32 -2.27 -8.02
C GLU A 100 -21.11 -2.03 -7.10
N PRO A 101 -20.61 -0.78 -7.00
CA PRO A 101 -19.55 -0.41 -6.06
C PRO A 101 -19.87 -0.85 -4.63
N GLY A 102 -18.89 -1.46 -3.96
CA GLY A 102 -19.06 -2.00 -2.61
C GLY A 102 -19.65 -3.40 -2.54
N ALA A 103 -20.00 -4.03 -3.66
CA ALA A 103 -20.44 -5.42 -3.69
C ALA A 103 -19.35 -6.35 -3.13
N ASN A 104 -19.67 -7.09 -2.06
CA ASN A 104 -18.73 -8.02 -1.46
C ASN A 104 -18.60 -9.31 -2.30
N VAL A 105 -17.44 -9.49 -2.92
CA VAL A 105 -17.12 -10.64 -3.79
C VAL A 105 -16.12 -11.62 -3.16
N LYS A 106 -15.91 -11.60 -1.83
CA LYS A 106 -14.94 -12.48 -1.12
C LYS A 106 -15.00 -13.93 -1.59
N GLY A 107 -16.17 -14.57 -1.51
CA GLY A 107 -16.31 -15.97 -1.91
C GLY A 107 -15.95 -16.25 -3.38
N LYS A 108 -16.34 -15.35 -4.29
CA LYS A 108 -16.04 -15.46 -5.73
C LYS A 108 -14.55 -15.28 -6.00
N MET A 109 -13.92 -14.30 -5.34
CA MET A 109 -12.49 -14.03 -5.43
C MET A 109 -11.67 -15.22 -4.97
N HIS A 110 -11.97 -15.80 -3.79
CA HIS A 110 -11.21 -16.95 -3.29
C HIS A 110 -11.41 -18.19 -4.17
N ALA A 111 -12.61 -18.38 -4.75
CA ALA A 111 -12.85 -19.44 -5.72
C ALA A 111 -12.04 -19.22 -7.01
N ALA A 112 -11.97 -17.99 -7.52
CA ALA A 112 -11.18 -17.63 -8.70
C ALA A 112 -9.68 -17.84 -8.47
N LEU A 113 -9.13 -17.41 -7.33
CA LEU A 113 -7.72 -17.61 -6.97
C LEU A 113 -7.36 -19.11 -6.90
N ARG A 114 -8.22 -19.95 -6.32
CA ARG A 114 -8.00 -21.41 -6.34
C ARG A 114 -8.01 -21.98 -7.76
N ARG A 115 -8.93 -21.51 -8.63
CA ARG A 115 -8.99 -21.92 -10.04
C ARG A 115 -7.79 -21.46 -10.86
N LEU A 116 -7.12 -20.37 -10.45
CA LEU A 116 -5.88 -19.89 -11.06
C LEU A 116 -4.65 -20.77 -10.69
N GLY A 117 -4.78 -21.66 -9.71
CA GLY A 117 -3.73 -22.62 -9.35
C GLY A 117 -2.91 -22.26 -8.12
N PHE A 118 -3.31 -21.27 -7.32
CA PHE A 118 -2.67 -21.01 -6.03
C PHE A 118 -2.88 -22.18 -5.07
N ASN A 119 -1.81 -22.60 -4.38
CA ASN A 119 -1.87 -23.70 -3.43
C ASN A 119 -2.65 -23.33 -2.17
N GLN A 120 -2.56 -22.07 -1.75
CA GLN A 120 -3.27 -21.55 -0.60
C GLN A 120 -3.68 -20.09 -0.81
N VAL A 121 -4.87 -19.75 -0.32
CA VAL A 121 -5.45 -18.40 -0.34
C VAL A 121 -5.62 -17.96 1.11
N TYR A 122 -4.95 -16.88 1.52
CA TYR A 122 -5.02 -16.32 2.86
C TYR A 122 -5.54 -14.90 2.86
N ASP A 123 -6.42 -14.62 3.81
CA ASP A 123 -7.00 -13.29 3.95
C ASP A 123 -6.09 -12.40 4.81
N THR A 124 -5.67 -11.25 4.26
CA THR A 124 -4.91 -10.26 5.04
C THR A 124 -5.72 -9.70 6.21
N GLU A 125 -7.04 -9.83 6.23
CA GLU A 125 -7.83 -9.47 7.41
C GLU A 125 -7.36 -10.20 8.68
N PHE A 126 -6.98 -11.47 8.58
CA PHE A 126 -6.44 -12.19 9.72
C PHE A 126 -5.17 -11.51 10.25
N ALA A 127 -4.26 -11.15 9.35
CA ALA A 127 -3.04 -10.44 9.69
C ALA A 127 -3.33 -8.99 10.14
N ALA A 128 -4.44 -8.40 9.72
CA ALA A 128 -4.89 -7.10 10.21
C ALA A 128 -5.34 -7.19 11.67
N ASP A 129 -6.04 -8.27 12.06
CA ASP A 129 -6.34 -8.53 13.46
C ASP A 129 -5.05 -8.67 14.29
N LEU A 130 -4.02 -9.34 13.76
CA LEU A 130 -2.70 -9.41 14.42
C LEU A 130 -2.06 -8.04 14.56
N THR A 131 -2.06 -7.21 13.50
CA THR A 131 -1.59 -5.83 13.59
C THR A 131 -2.34 -5.06 14.68
N ILE A 132 -3.66 -5.22 14.81
CA ILE A 132 -4.46 -4.53 15.84
C ILE A 132 -4.12 -5.05 17.25
N MET A 133 -3.87 -6.35 17.42
CA MET A 133 -3.42 -6.89 18.70
C MET A 133 -2.12 -6.25 19.15
N GLU A 134 -1.14 -6.10 18.24
CA GLU A 134 0.14 -5.48 18.55
C GLU A 134 0.02 -3.95 18.71
N GLU A 135 -0.55 -3.27 17.72
CA GLU A 135 -0.66 -1.80 17.66
C GLU A 135 -1.58 -1.24 18.75
N GLY A 136 -2.67 -1.94 19.07
CA GLY A 136 -3.58 -1.60 20.15
C GLY A 136 -2.97 -1.82 21.53
N THR A 137 -2.24 -2.93 21.73
CA THR A 137 -1.48 -3.16 22.96
C THR A 137 -0.39 -2.10 23.14
N GLU A 138 0.33 -1.78 22.07
CA GLU A 138 1.32 -0.70 22.06
C GLU A 138 0.70 0.64 22.47
N LEU A 139 -0.46 0.99 21.90
CA LEU A 139 -1.16 2.24 22.24
C LEU A 139 -1.53 2.30 23.73
N ILE A 140 -2.06 1.22 24.30
CA ILE A 140 -2.41 1.14 25.72
C ILE A 140 -1.17 1.41 26.58
N ASN A 141 -0.05 0.75 26.26
CA ASN A 141 1.21 0.94 27.00
C ASN A 141 1.73 2.37 26.89
N ARG A 142 1.66 3.01 25.71
CA ARG A 142 2.04 4.42 25.52
C ARG A 142 1.16 5.38 26.33
N VAL A 143 -0.15 5.12 26.39
CA VAL A 143 -1.09 5.91 27.22
C VAL A 143 -0.79 5.74 28.71
N PHE A 144 -0.54 4.51 29.16
CA PHE A 144 -0.17 4.23 30.55
C PHE A 144 1.14 4.87 30.96
N ASN A 145 2.14 4.90 30.08
CA ASN A 145 3.37 5.65 30.29
C ASN A 145 3.08 7.15 30.50
N ALA A 146 2.28 7.75 29.61
CA ALA A 146 1.92 9.17 29.69
C ALA A 146 1.12 9.52 30.96
N LEU A 147 0.39 8.56 31.53
CA LEU A 147 -0.35 8.71 32.78
C LEU A 147 0.47 8.36 34.04
N GLY A 148 1.73 7.93 33.89
CA GLY A 148 2.61 7.57 35.01
C GLY A 148 2.28 6.23 35.67
N VAL A 149 1.65 5.30 34.94
CA VAL A 149 1.39 3.93 35.43
C VAL A 149 2.69 3.13 35.42
N ALA A 150 3.11 2.64 36.59
CA ALA A 150 4.35 1.88 36.75
C ALA A 150 4.44 0.67 35.81
N GLY A 151 5.63 0.39 35.29
CA GLY A 151 5.92 -0.72 34.38
C GLY A 151 5.76 -0.39 32.89
N ASN A 152 5.44 0.86 32.53
CA ASN A 152 5.27 1.31 31.15
C ASN A 152 6.33 2.34 30.72
N GLU A 153 7.36 2.59 31.52
CA GLU A 153 8.35 3.67 31.35
C GLU A 153 9.14 3.58 30.04
N HIS A 154 9.19 2.39 29.43
CA HIS A 154 9.88 2.11 28.17
C HIS A 154 8.99 2.22 26.93
N SER A 155 7.72 2.61 27.10
CA SER A 155 6.78 2.73 25.97
C SER A 155 7.07 3.97 25.13
N GLY A 156 6.79 3.90 23.83
CA GLY A 156 6.99 5.00 22.89
C GLY A 156 6.18 6.27 23.21
N PRO A 157 6.50 7.40 22.56
CA PRO A 157 5.83 8.67 22.80
C PRO A 157 4.42 8.73 22.18
N LEU A 158 3.58 9.63 22.73
CA LEU A 158 2.32 10.06 22.13
C LEU A 158 2.50 11.35 21.33
N PRO A 159 1.74 11.57 20.22
CA PRO A 159 0.72 10.68 19.67
C PRO A 159 1.34 9.44 19.02
N GLN A 160 0.60 8.33 18.95
CA GLN A 160 0.99 7.16 18.14
C GLN A 160 0.44 7.34 16.73
N PHE A 161 1.30 7.21 15.72
CA PHE A 161 0.89 7.17 14.32
C PHE A 161 0.91 5.74 13.81
N THR A 162 -0.03 5.42 12.92
CA THR A 162 -0.07 4.10 12.28
C THR A 162 1.13 3.88 11.37
N SER A 163 1.57 2.64 11.24
CA SER A 163 2.73 2.24 10.42
C SER A 163 2.36 1.38 9.20
N CYS A 164 1.09 1.06 9.00
CA CYS A 164 0.65 0.06 8.02
C CYS A 164 0.65 0.54 6.55
N CYS A 165 0.59 1.85 6.31
CA CYS A 165 0.58 2.43 4.96
C CYS A 165 2.02 2.73 4.49
N PRO A 166 2.55 2.03 3.46
CA PRO A 166 3.94 2.22 3.04
C PRO A 166 4.21 3.61 2.44
N ALA A 167 3.21 4.22 1.78
CA ALA A 167 3.35 5.58 1.26
C ALA A 167 3.47 6.61 2.39
N TRP A 168 2.72 6.42 3.48
CA TRP A 168 2.84 7.23 4.70
C TRP A 168 4.20 7.03 5.36
N ILE A 169 4.67 5.78 5.51
CA ILE A 169 6.00 5.50 6.07
C ILE A 169 7.09 6.23 5.27
N LYS A 170 7.09 6.10 3.93
CA LYS A 170 8.06 6.79 3.08
C LYS A 170 7.96 8.31 3.24
N TYR A 171 6.74 8.86 3.27
CA TYR A 171 6.52 10.29 3.48
C TYR A 171 7.05 10.77 4.83
N ALA A 172 6.82 10.01 5.90
CA ALA A 172 7.33 10.32 7.24
C ALA A 172 8.86 10.23 7.30
N GLU A 173 9.48 9.20 6.71
CA GLU A 173 10.93 9.05 6.60
C GLU A 173 11.58 10.22 5.83
N ASP A 174 10.97 10.64 4.73
CA ASP A 174 11.53 11.68 3.86
C ASP A 174 11.30 13.10 4.38
N GLN A 175 10.13 13.38 4.97
CA GLN A 175 9.68 14.76 5.27
C GLN A 175 9.56 15.06 6.76
N TYR A 176 9.29 14.05 7.59
CA TYR A 176 9.07 14.22 9.03
C TYR A 176 9.85 13.21 9.89
N PRO A 177 11.19 13.18 9.83
CA PRO A 177 11.99 12.20 10.58
C PRO A 177 11.74 12.23 12.10
N LEU A 178 11.32 13.38 12.65
CA LEU A 178 10.98 13.54 14.06
C LEU A 178 9.74 12.74 14.48
N VAL A 179 8.90 12.33 13.52
CA VAL A 179 7.71 11.49 13.76
C VAL A 179 8.06 10.00 13.82
N LEU A 180 9.27 9.58 13.40
CA LEU A 180 9.62 8.15 13.37
C LEU A 180 9.50 7.45 14.74
N PRO A 181 9.89 8.05 15.89
CA PRO A 181 9.65 7.45 17.20
C PRO A 181 8.17 7.30 17.55
N HIS A 182 7.29 8.07 16.90
CA HIS A 182 5.85 8.05 17.13
C HIS A 182 5.13 6.98 16.29
N LEU A 183 5.76 6.43 15.25
CA LEU A 183 5.17 5.34 14.47
C LEU A 183 4.99 4.09 15.34
N SER A 184 3.89 3.36 15.13
CA SER A 184 3.72 2.03 15.71
C SER A 184 4.84 1.10 15.25
N SER A 185 5.31 0.27 16.17
CA SER A 185 6.28 -0.79 15.88
C SER A 185 5.63 -2.03 15.26
N ALA A 186 4.30 -2.15 15.33
CA ALA A 186 3.55 -3.19 14.64
C ALA A 186 3.83 -3.12 13.13
N LYS A 187 3.99 -4.27 12.48
CA LYS A 187 4.15 -4.30 11.03
C LYS A 187 2.79 -4.13 10.34
N SER A 188 2.84 -3.75 9.07
CA SER A 188 1.64 -3.75 8.24
C SER A 188 1.04 -5.15 8.13
N PRO A 189 -0.27 -5.28 7.93
CA PRO A 189 -0.93 -6.60 7.79
C PRO A 189 -0.33 -7.47 6.68
N GLN A 190 0.30 -6.88 5.66
CA GLN A 190 1.00 -7.63 4.61
C GLN A 190 2.33 -8.24 5.08
N GLN A 191 2.91 -7.73 6.16
CA GLN A 191 4.25 -8.08 6.67
C GLN A 191 4.22 -8.84 8.01
N MET A 192 3.02 -9.09 8.54
CA MET A 192 2.74 -9.95 9.70
C MET A 192 2.54 -11.39 9.23
#